data_AF-A0AAW8AQS1-F1
#
_entry.id   AF-A0AAW8AQS1-F1
#
_cell.length_a   1.000
_cell.length_b   1.000
_cell.length_c   1.000
_cell.angle_alpha   90.00
_cell.angle_beta   90.00
_cell.angle_gamma   90.00
#
_symmetry.space_group_name_H-M   'P 1'
#
loop_
_entity.id
_entity.type
_entity.pdbx_description
1 polymer ?
#
loop_
_entity_poly.entity_id
_entity_poly.type
_entity_poly.pdbx_seq_one_letter_code
_entity_poly.pdbx_strand_id
1 'polypeptide(L)'
;NGDAFSFFGGTWTTPVKHWSLSSYAGQYEDYWNTWYLGSAYQLELAHKQSLTLSFNLYRNRDTGQARAGVVDNTTFSLMGSYATG
;
A
#
# COMPACT_ATOMS: atom_id res chain seq x y z
N ASN A 1 16.48 -22.61 -8.03
CA ASN A 1 15.04 -22.61 -8.30
C ASN A 1 14.38 -21.88 -7.15
N GLY A 2 14.23 -20.58 -7.34
CA GLY A 2 13.57 -19.64 -6.43
C GLY A 2 12.94 -18.61 -7.36
N ASP A 3 11.92 -19.07 -8.08
CA ASP A 3 11.40 -18.42 -9.29
C ASP A 3 9.91 -18.07 -9.16
N ALA A 4 9.29 -18.35 -8.00
CA ALA A 4 7.89 -18.07 -7.76
C ALA A 4 7.71 -16.78 -6.96
N PHE A 5 6.97 -15.84 -7.53
CA PHE A 5 6.36 -14.74 -6.78
C PHE A 5 4.89 -15.08 -6.54
N SER A 6 4.50 -15.14 -5.27
CA SER A 6 3.09 -15.29 -4.87
C SER A 6 2.62 -14.01 -4.20
N PHE A 7 1.36 -13.67 -4.42
CA PHE A 7 0.73 -12.55 -3.74
C PHE A 7 -0.73 -12.83 -3.45
N PHE A 8 -1.23 -12.22 -2.39
CA PHE A 8 -2.64 -12.19 -2.07
C PHE A 8 -2.99 -10.79 -1.58
N GLY A 9 -4.21 -10.35 -1.84
CA GLY A 9 -4.63 -9.04 -1.42
C GLY A 9 -5.97 -8.63 -2.01
N GLY A 10 -6.40 -7.46 -1.60
CA GLY A 10 -7.66 -6.90 -2.04
C GLY A 10 -7.78 -5.43 -1.67
N THR A 11 -8.79 -4.82 -2.26
CA THR A 11 -9.18 -3.45 -1.97
C THR A 11 -10.63 -3.47 -1.49
N TRP A 12 -10.87 -2.78 -0.37
CA TRP A 12 -12.17 -2.60 0.24
C TRP A 12 -12.60 -1.14 0.10
N THR A 13 -13.71 -0.93 -0.59
CA THR A 13 -14.45 0.33 -0.50
C THR A 13 -15.25 0.31 0.80
N THR A 14 -14.85 1.14 1.74
CA THR A 14 -15.45 1.13 3.08
C THR A 14 -16.88 1.69 3.06
N PRO A 15 -17.67 1.51 4.13
CA PRO A 15 -18.95 2.18 4.29
C PRO A 15 -18.87 3.71 4.36
N VAL A 16 -17.68 4.27 4.67
CA VAL A 16 -17.47 5.71 4.63
C VAL A 16 -17.34 6.13 3.17
N LYS A 17 -18.13 7.14 2.78
CA LYS A 17 -18.12 7.66 1.42
C LYS A 17 -16.72 8.06 0.98
N HIS A 18 -16.35 7.63 -0.22
CA HIS A 18 -15.07 7.94 -0.87
C HIS A 18 -13.82 7.56 -0.05
N TRP A 19 -13.92 6.55 0.81
CA TRP A 19 -12.77 5.95 1.48
C TRP A 19 -12.55 4.51 1.00
N SER A 20 -11.35 4.25 0.49
CA SER A 20 -10.87 2.92 0.16
C SER A 20 -9.65 2.53 0.99
N LEU A 21 -9.57 1.24 1.30
CA LEU A 21 -8.44 0.60 1.95
C LEU A 21 -7.94 -0.53 1.06
N SER A 22 -6.63 -0.64 0.91
CA SER A 22 -5.97 -1.67 0.12
C SER A 22 -4.98 -2.41 0.98
N SER A 23 -4.99 -3.74 0.92
CA SER A 23 -4.02 -4.57 1.64
C SER A 23 -3.54 -5.68 0.73
N TYR A 24 -2.23 -5.79 0.59
CA TYR A 24 -1.59 -6.83 -0.21
C TYR A 24 -0.40 -7.38 0.56
N ALA A 25 -0.16 -8.66 0.39
CA ALA A 25 1.06 -9.31 0.83
C ALA A 25 1.61 -10.16 -0.30
N GLY A 26 2.91 -10.21 -0.40
CA GLY A 26 3.59 -11.02 -1.41
C GLY A 26 4.84 -11.65 -0.83
N GLN A 27 5.24 -12.74 -1.45
CA GLN A 27 6.49 -13.42 -1.18
C GLN A 27 7.24 -13.59 -2.48
N TYR A 28 8.46 -13.08 -2.49
CA TYR A 28 9.47 -13.47 -3.46
C TYR A 28 10.35 -14.53 -2.80
N GLU A 29 10.15 -15.78 -3.20
CA GLU A 29 10.79 -16.97 -2.61
C GLU A 29 12.31 -16.80 -2.48
N ASP A 30 12.87 -17.10 -1.30
CA ASP A 30 14.29 -16.93 -0.96
C ASP A 30 14.85 -15.49 -1.01
N TYR A 31 14.05 -14.46 -1.29
CA TYR A 31 14.49 -13.06 -1.33
C TYR A 31 13.86 -12.24 -0.19
N TRP A 32 12.57 -11.90 -0.28
CA TRP A 32 11.86 -11.16 0.76
C TRP A 32 10.34 -11.37 0.72
N ASN A 33 9.70 -11.14 1.87
CA ASN A 33 8.27 -10.93 2.00
C ASN A 33 7.97 -9.43 1.97
N THR A 34 6.88 -9.05 1.32
CA THR A 34 6.38 -7.68 1.27
C THR A 34 4.97 -7.60 1.81
N TRP A 35 4.70 -6.59 2.62
CA TRP A 35 3.36 -6.22 3.08
C TRP A 35 3.09 -4.79 2.67
N TYR A 36 1.95 -4.56 2.05
CA TYR A 36 1.49 -3.25 1.62
C TYR A 36 0.14 -2.94 2.24
N LEU A 37 0.04 -1.73 2.80
CA LEU A 37 -1.20 -1.12 3.25
C LEU A 37 -1.37 0.24 2.56
N GLY A 38 -2.52 0.43 1.92
CA GLY A 38 -2.92 1.66 1.26
C GLY A 38 -4.24 2.18 1.82
N SER A 39 -4.38 3.50 1.89
CA SER A 39 -5.62 4.17 2.23
C SER A 39 -5.78 5.41 1.36
N ALA A 40 -6.94 5.58 0.75
CA ALA A 40 -7.26 6.79 -0.01
C ALA A 40 -8.64 7.32 0.42
N TYR A 41 -8.68 8.58 0.84
CA TYR A 41 -9.89 9.25 1.28
C TYR A 41 -10.07 10.56 0.52
N GLN A 42 -11.26 10.76 -0.06
CA GLN A 42 -11.64 12.02 -0.68
C GLN A 42 -12.78 12.67 0.11
N LEU A 43 -12.50 13.87 0.62
CA LEU A 43 -13.48 14.74 1.24
C LEU A 43 -14.02 15.71 0.19
N GLU A 44 -15.31 15.59 -0.12
CA GLU A 44 -16.02 16.59 -0.91
C GLU A 44 -16.30 17.82 -0.05
N LEU A 45 -15.91 18.99 -0.55
CA LEU A 45 -16.12 20.29 0.08
C LEU A 45 -17.18 21.08 -0.70
N ALA A 46 -17.60 22.23 -0.17
CA ALA A 46 -18.56 23.09 -0.86
C ALA A 46 -17.97 23.67 -2.17
N HIS A 47 -18.84 24.14 -3.08
CA HIS A 47 -18.43 24.87 -4.29
C HIS A 47 -17.46 24.10 -5.21
N LYS A 48 -17.70 22.78 -5.42
CA LYS A 48 -16.88 21.91 -6.28
C LYS A 48 -15.42 21.79 -5.84
N GLN A 49 -15.17 21.97 -4.55
CA GLN A 49 -13.84 21.77 -3.97
C GLN A 49 -13.72 20.33 -3.46
N SER A 50 -12.51 19.78 -3.46
CA SER A 50 -12.24 18.49 -2.84
C SER A 50 -10.84 18.44 -2.24
N LEU A 51 -10.72 17.67 -1.16
CA LEU A 51 -9.45 17.33 -0.52
C LEU A 51 -9.26 15.81 -0.58
N THR A 52 -8.20 15.35 -1.22
CA THR A 52 -7.83 13.93 -1.28
C THR A 52 -6.61 13.69 -0.41
N LEU A 53 -6.67 12.67 0.43
CA LEU A 53 -5.58 12.18 1.26
C LEU A 53 -5.28 10.72 0.87
N SER A 54 -4.02 10.45 0.54
CA SER A 54 -3.56 9.10 0.20
C SER A 54 -2.36 8.73 1.06
N PHE A 55 -2.44 7.58 1.73
CA PHE A 55 -1.38 7.01 2.55
C PHE A 55 -0.98 5.64 2.01
N ASN A 56 0.32 5.37 1.96
CA ASN A 56 0.88 4.09 1.58
C ASN A 56 1.95 3.68 2.59
N LEU A 57 1.97 2.40 2.96
CA LEU A 57 2.94 1.80 3.85
C LEU A 57 3.39 0.46 3.27
N TYR A 58 4.71 0.25 3.23
CA TYR A 58 5.36 -0.95 2.77
C TYR A 58 6.28 -1.48 3.88
N ARG A 59 6.21 -2.78 4.15
CA ARG A 59 7.12 -3.49 5.04
C ARG A 59 7.75 -4.65 4.27
N ASN A 60 9.06 -4.62 4.12
CA ASN A 60 9.82 -5.67 3.46
C ASN A 60 10.74 -6.35 4.47
N ARG A 61 10.75 -7.69 4.47
CA ARG A 61 11.65 -8.47 5.33
C ARG A 61 12.20 -9.67 4.57
N ASP A 62 13.48 -9.99 4.75
CA ASP A 62 14.10 -11.15 4.12
C ASP A 62 13.39 -12.47 4.49
N THR A 63 13.54 -13.47 3.62
CA THR A 63 12.91 -14.79 3.80
C THR A 63 13.77 -15.89 3.16
N GLY A 64 13.60 -17.13 3.64
CA GLY A 64 14.31 -18.29 3.10
C GLY A 64 15.83 -18.14 3.15
N GLN A 65 16.48 -18.32 2.00
CA GLN A 65 17.95 -18.18 1.87
C GLN A 65 18.46 -16.73 1.90
N ALA A 66 17.58 -15.73 1.92
CA ALA A 66 17.94 -14.31 1.91
C ALA A 66 18.98 -13.98 0.81
N ARG A 67 18.70 -14.38 -0.43
CA ARG A 67 19.61 -14.24 -1.59
C ARG A 67 20.00 -12.79 -1.91
N ALA A 68 19.18 -11.83 -1.47
CA ALA A 68 19.46 -10.39 -1.55
C ALA A 68 20.21 -9.83 -0.31
N GLY A 69 20.60 -10.69 0.64
CA GLY A 69 21.10 -10.30 1.95
C GLY A 69 19.97 -9.96 2.93
N VAL A 70 20.34 -9.33 4.05
CA VAL A 70 19.39 -8.89 5.08
C VAL A 70 18.52 -7.78 4.52
N VAL A 71 17.21 -7.96 4.58
CA VAL A 71 16.22 -6.96 4.21
C VAL A 71 15.37 -6.71 5.44
N ASP A 72 15.42 -5.49 5.97
CA ASP A 72 14.50 -5.03 7.01
C ASP A 72 14.21 -3.55 6.72
N ASN A 73 13.09 -3.31 6.03
CA ASN A 73 12.73 -1.97 5.60
C ASN A 73 11.25 -1.68 5.82
N THR A 74 10.97 -0.50 6.33
CA THR A 74 9.63 0.09 6.38
C THR A 74 9.67 1.40 5.62
N THR A 75 8.85 1.54 4.58
CA THR A 75 8.74 2.76 3.77
C THR A 75 7.30 3.23 3.78
N PHE A 76 7.06 4.53 3.98
CA PHE A 76 5.72 5.09 3.91
C PHE A 76 5.70 6.36 3.06
N SER A 77 4.53 6.69 2.50
CA SER A 77 4.27 7.95 1.84
C SER A 77 2.90 8.49 2.22
N LEU A 78 2.81 9.82 2.28
CA LEU A 78 1.57 10.55 2.53
C LEU A 78 1.46 11.66 1.49
N MET A 79 0.30 11.76 0.86
CA MET A 79 -0.01 12.78 -0.14
C MET A 79 -1.34 13.43 0.21
N GLY A 80 -1.36 14.77 0.13
CA GLY A 80 -2.58 15.57 0.20
C GLY A 80 -2.73 16.41 -1.06
N SER A 81 -3.90 16.35 -1.68
CA SER A 81 -4.22 17.10 -2.90
C SER A 81 -5.49 17.91 -2.70
N TYR A 82 -5.44 19.19 -3.00
CA TYR A 82 -6.61 20.07 -3.01
C TYR A 82 -6.98 20.42 -4.45
N ALA A 83 -8.25 20.24 -4.80
CA ALA A 83 -8.80 20.60 -6.10
C ALA A 83 -9.93 21.62 -5.94
N THR A 84 -9.98 22.58 -6.86
CA THR A 84 -11.00 23.64 -6.93
C THR A 84 -11.28 23.98 -8.40
N GLY A 85 -12.55 24.14 -8.78
CA GLY A 85 -12.95 24.49 -10.15
C GLY A 85 -14.45 24.41 -10.42
#